data_AF-A0A380E2F4-F1
#
_entry.id   AF-A0A380E2F4-F1
#
_cell.length_a   1.000
_cell.length_b   1.000
_cell.length_c   1.000
_cell.angle_alpha   90.00
_cell.angle_beta   90.00
_cell.angle_gamma   90.00
#
_symmetry.space_group_name_H-M   'P 1'
#
loop_
_entity.id
_entity.type
_entity.pdbx_description
1 polymer ?
#
loop_
_entity_poly.entity_id
_entity_poly.type
_entity_poly.pdbx_seq_one_letter_code
_entity_poly.pdbx_strand_id
1 'polypeptide(L)' 'MKKFNVQITYAGMIEETIEAESLEEAEIEADFIAIFEASFNYDEYEINVEEAQENE' A
#
# COMPACT_ATOMS: atom_id res chain seq x y z
N MET A 1 10.41 -1.43 -13.47
CA MET A 1 9.61 -1.38 -12.23
C MET A 1 8.59 -0.28 -12.41
N LYS A 2 7.35 -0.57 -12.02
CA LYS A 2 6.25 0.39 -12.02
C LYS A 2 6.12 0.96 -10.61
N LYS A 3 5.70 2.21 -10.51
CA LYS A 3 5.36 2.84 -9.23
C LYS A 3 3.90 2.60 -8.94
N PHE A 4 3.60 2.31 -7.69
CA PHE A 4 2.24 2.16 -7.19
C PHE A 4 2.05 3.07 -5.98
N ASN A 5 0.96 3.83 -5.98
CA ASN A 5 0.52 4.56 -4.82
C ASN A 5 -0.31 3.61 -3.97
N VAL A 6 0.10 3.47 -2.72
CA VAL A 6 -0.53 2.61 -1.73
C VAL A 6 -1.12 3.50 -0.66
N GLN A 7 -2.39 3.30 -0.36
CA GLN A 7 -3.08 3.93 0.75
C GLN A 7 -3.59 2.86 1.71
N ILE A 8 -3.15 2.93 2.97
CA ILE A 8 -3.55 2.01 4.03
C ILE A 8 -4.39 2.80 5.03
N THR A 9 -5.65 2.41 5.17
CA THR A 9 -6.60 3.03 6.09
C THR A 9 -6.91 2.07 7.23
N TYR A 10 -6.68 2.54 8.46
CA TYR A 10 -7.08 1.85 9.68
C TYR A 10 -7.73 2.90 10.61
N ALA A 11 -7.10 3.28 11.72
CA ALA A 11 -7.44 4.46 12.53
C ALA A 11 -6.80 5.76 12.06
N GLY A 12 -5.89 5.67 11.10
CA GLY A 12 -5.29 6.78 10.37
C GLY A 12 -5.17 6.42 8.89
N MET A 13 -4.54 7.31 8.14
CA MET A 13 -4.24 7.11 6.71
C MET A 13 -2.73 7.17 6.53
N ILE A 14 -2.17 6.11 5.96
CA ILE A 14 -0.78 6.06 5.50
C ILE A 14 -0.83 6.06 3.98
N GLU A 15 -0.05 6.94 3.35
CA GLU A 15 0.13 7.00 1.91
C GLU A 15 1.60 6.81 1.59
N GLU A 16 1.92 5.79 0.80
CA GLU A 16 3.28 5.49 0.35
C GLU A 16 3.32 5.23 -1.16
N THR A 17 4.52 5.38 -1.73
CA THR A 17 4.78 4.99 -3.11
C THR A 17 5.78 3.85 -3.11
N ILE A 18 5.38 2.70 -3.65
CA ILE A 18 6.23 1.51 -3.76
C ILE A 18 6.57 1.22 -5.21
N GLU A 19 7.74 0.62 -5.45
CA GLU A 19 8.18 0.19 -6.77
C GLU A 19 8.10 -1.34 -6.87
N ALA A 20 7.29 -1.85 -7.78
CA ALA A 20 7.06 -3.29 -7.98
C ALA A 20 7.03 -3.65 -9.47
N GLU A 21 7.20 -4.94 -9.79
CA GLU A 21 7.08 -5.44 -11.17
C GLU A 21 5.62 -5.59 -11.60
N SER A 22 4.70 -5.78 -10.66
CA SER A 22 3.27 -6.01 -10.90
C SER A 22 2.37 -5.45 -9.79
N LEU A 23 1.06 -5.35 -10.07
CA LEU A 23 0.06 -4.98 -9.06
C LEU A 23 0.00 -6.00 -7.92
N GLU A 24 0.09 -7.30 -8.24
CA GLU A 24 0.08 -8.37 -7.23
C GLU A 24 1.27 -8.26 -6.27
N GLU A 25 2.47 -7.97 -6.79
CA GLU A 25 3.65 -7.73 -5.95
C GLU A 25 3.50 -6.45 -5.12
N ALA A 26 2.90 -5.41 -5.68
CA ALA A 26 2.59 -4.18 -4.96
C ALA A 26 1.58 -4.40 -3.81
N GLU A 27 0.55 -5.21 -4.03
CA GLU A 27 -0.42 -5.58 -3.00
C GLU A 27 0.24 -6.38 -1.86
N ILE A 28 1.16 -7.30 -2.17
CA ILE A 28 1.89 -8.08 -1.15
C ILE A 28 2.80 -7.18 -0.30
N GLU A 29 3.52 -6.26 -0.93
CA GLU A 29 4.34 -5.24 -0.23
C GLU A 29 3.46 -4.35 0.65
N ALA A 30 2.33 -3.88 0.12
CA ALA A 30 1.38 -3.07 0.86
C ALA A 30 0.80 -3.80 2.09
N ASP A 31 0.50 -5.10 1.96
CA ASP A 31 0.05 -5.95 3.07
C ASP A 31 1.11 -6.08 4.16
N PHE A 32 2.38 -6.24 3.76
CA PHE A 32 3.51 -6.24 4.68
C PHE A 32 3.65 -4.90 5.44
N ILE A 33 3.52 -3.77 4.73
CA ILE A 33 3.55 -2.44 5.34
C ILE A 33 2.38 -2.28 6.31
N ALA A 34 1.18 -2.70 5.93
CA ALA A 34 0.00 -2.63 6.79
C ALA A 34 0.21 -3.41 8.08
N ILE A 35 0.71 -4.64 8.01
CA ILE A 35 0.99 -5.47 9.19
C ILE A 35 2.10 -4.86 10.06
N PHE A 36 3.14 -4.31 9.44
CA PHE A 36 4.27 -3.71 10.14
C PHE A 36 3.89 -2.41 10.85
N GLU A 37 3.19 -1.51 10.17
CA GLU A 37 2.84 -0.17 10.66
C GLU A 37 1.58 -0.17 11.54
N ALA A 38 0.55 -0.97 11.21
CA ALA A 38 -0.72 -1.01 11.97
C ALA A 38 -0.59 -1.60 13.38
N SER A 39 0.63 -1.93 13.84
CA SER A 39 0.93 -2.14 15.25
C SER A 39 -0.02 -3.14 15.93
N PHE A 40 -0.29 -4.31 15.34
CA PHE A 40 -1.03 -5.46 15.90
C PHE A 40 -2.39 -5.20 16.62
N ASN A 41 -2.90 -3.96 16.65
CA ASN A 41 -4.05 -3.54 17.47
C ASN A 41 -5.28 -3.18 16.63
N TYR A 42 -5.15 -3.20 15.31
CA TYR A 42 -6.28 -2.99 14.41
C TYR A 42 -6.67 -4.34 13.80
N ASP A 43 -7.85 -4.81 14.18
CA ASP A 43 -8.44 -6.05 13.67
C ASP A 43 -8.82 -5.93 12.18
N GLU A 44 -8.95 -4.70 11.66
CA GLU A 44 -9.35 -4.39 10.28
C GLU A 44 -8.52 -3.22 9.72
N TYR A 45 -8.00 -3.39 8.50
CA TYR A 45 -7.39 -2.34 7.68
C TYR A 45 -7.86 -2.49 6.23
N GLU A 46 -7.89 -1.39 5.50
CA GLU A 46 -8.20 -1.35 4.06
C GLU A 46 -6.96 -0.89 3.30
N ILE A 47 -6.58 -1.64 2.25
CA ILE A 47 -5.45 -1.32 1.37
C ILE A 47 -6.00 -0.98 -0.01
N ASN A 48 -5.64 0.20 -0.51
CA ASN A 48 -5.89 0.62 -1.88
C ASN A 48 -4.55 0.76 -2.61
N VAL A 49 -4.39 0.07 -3.73
CA VAL A 49 -3.18 0.10 -4.56
C VAL A 49 -3.55 0.57 -5.95
N GLU A 50 -2.93 1.66 -6.40
CA GLU A 50 -3.14 2.23 -7.73
C GLU A 50 -1.80 2.40 -8.44
N GLU A 51 -1.73 2.06 -9.73
CA GLU A 51 -0.53 2.35 -10.52
C GLU A 51 -0.34 3.88 -10.60
N ALA A 52 0.83 4.37 -10.17
CA ALA A 52 1.12 5.78 -10.14
C ALA A 52 1.15 6.31 -11.58
N GLN A 53 0.13 7.09 -11.96
CA GLN A 53 0.11 7.73 -13.25
C GLN A 53 1.17 8.84 -13.27
N GLU A 54 2.30 8.59 -13.93
CA GLU A 54 3.16 9.67 -14.39
C GLU A 54 2.37 10.40 -15.49
N ASN A 55 1.77 11.55 -15.15
CA ASN A 55 1.19 12.43 -16.16
C ASN A 55 2.30 12.79 -17.17
N GLU A 56 2.18 12.28 -18.41
CA GLU A 56 2.97 12.69 -19.57
C GLU A 56 2.78 14.18 -19.90
#